data_AF-A0A838QR11-F1
#
_entry.id   AF-A0A838QR11-F1
#
_cell.length_a   1.000
_cell.length_b   1.000
_cell.length_c   1.000
_cell.angle_alpha   90.00
_cell.angle_beta   90.00
_cell.angle_gamma   90.00
#
_symmetry.space_group_name_H-M   'P 1'
#
loop_
_entity.id
_entity.type
_entity.pdbx_description
1 polymer ?
#
loop_
_entity_poly.entity_id
_entity_poly.type
_entity_poly.pdbx_seq_one_letter_code
_entity_poly.pdbx_strand_id
1 'polypeptide(L)'
;MIGIALLLLQQSPTPLNSSAYWQQRVAYEIDARLDEPSGVLSGTQRIRYANNSPDTLATFSLHLYLNAFRPGSRWSDVDSAEGRRRFNDLRDPDYAFNHVRNVRIMGRPVQPVYPLAPDSTIVRFVLPRPLPPGDSLTVDMDWDARPSTTPRRQGRQGRRFDFAQWYPKVGVYDRYGWAERPLFPA
;
A
#
# COMPACT_ATOMS: atom_id res chain seq x y z
N MET A 1 -53.93 24.11 50.12
CA MET A 1 -53.24 23.00 49.44
C MET A 1 -52.51 23.58 48.24
N ILE A 2 -51.22 23.91 48.40
CA ILE A 2 -50.38 24.53 47.36
C ILE A 2 -49.64 23.39 46.65
N GLY A 3 -49.94 23.15 45.37
CA GLY A 3 -49.27 22.14 44.55
C GLY A 3 -48.07 22.75 43.83
N ILE A 4 -46.87 22.32 44.19
CA ILE A 4 -45.62 22.67 43.51
C ILE A 4 -45.48 21.76 42.27
N ALA A 5 -45.47 22.35 41.08
CA ALA A 5 -45.17 21.64 39.84
C ALA A 5 -43.64 21.61 39.63
N LEU A 6 -43.06 20.41 39.67
CA LEU A 6 -41.65 20.17 39.41
C LEU A 6 -41.42 20.11 37.89
N LEU A 7 -40.81 21.14 37.31
CA LEU A 7 -40.45 21.18 35.90
C LEU A 7 -39.12 20.43 35.69
N LEU A 8 -39.19 19.21 35.15
CA LEU A 8 -38.01 18.45 34.75
C LEU A 8 -37.50 18.97 33.40
N LEU A 9 -36.37 19.68 33.41
CA LEU A 9 -35.59 19.99 32.21
C LEU A 9 -34.99 18.69 31.67
N GLN A 10 -35.52 18.19 30.55
CA GLN A 10 -34.88 17.14 29.78
C GLN A 10 -33.62 17.71 29.13
N GLN A 11 -32.45 17.33 29.63
CA GLN A 11 -31.19 17.56 28.94
C GLN A 11 -31.10 16.53 27.81
N SER A 12 -31.23 16.99 26.57
CA SER A 12 -30.96 16.17 25.40
C SER A 12 -29.50 15.68 25.47
N PRO A 13 -29.22 14.37 25.34
CA PRO A 13 -27.85 13.89 25.33
C PRO A 13 -27.13 14.52 24.14
N THR A 14 -26.07 15.28 24.41
CA THR A 14 -25.13 15.73 23.38
C THR A 14 -24.57 14.48 22.72
N PRO A 15 -24.75 14.26 21.40
CA PRO A 15 -24.14 13.11 20.76
C PRO A 15 -22.62 13.23 20.92
N LEU A 16 -22.03 12.27 21.64
CA LEU A 16 -20.59 12.05 21.63
C LEU A 16 -20.19 11.85 20.17
N ASN A 17 -19.40 12.77 19.64
CA ASN A 17 -18.92 12.75 18.27
C ASN A 17 -18.01 11.52 18.10
N SER A 18 -18.59 10.37 17.77
CA SER A 18 -17.85 9.29 17.15
C SER A 18 -17.33 9.87 15.84
N SER A 19 -16.02 9.85 15.59
CA SER A 19 -15.55 10.18 14.25
C SER A 19 -16.28 9.23 13.30
N ALA A 20 -17.18 9.75 12.47
CA ALA A 20 -18.01 8.93 11.61
C ALA A 20 -17.09 7.97 10.82
N TYR A 21 -17.40 6.68 10.84
CA TYR A 21 -16.62 5.68 10.12
C TYR A 21 -16.58 6.04 8.63
N TRP A 22 -15.39 6.01 8.04
CA TRP A 22 -15.17 6.24 6.61
C TRP A 22 -14.22 5.18 6.04
N GLN A 23 -14.33 4.97 4.73
CA GLN A 23 -13.46 4.06 4.00
C GLN A 23 -13.11 4.68 2.64
N GLN A 24 -11.84 4.63 2.27
CA GLN A 24 -11.39 5.08 0.96
C GLN A 24 -11.97 4.23 -0.15
N ARG A 25 -12.20 4.84 -1.32
CA ARG A 25 -12.59 4.10 -2.53
C ARG A 25 -11.43 4.08 -3.49
N VAL A 26 -11.08 2.88 -3.95
CA VAL A 26 -9.99 2.66 -4.91
C VAL A 26 -10.48 1.73 -6.01
N ALA A 27 -10.26 2.14 -7.26
CA ALA A 27 -10.47 1.30 -8.44
C ALA A 27 -9.16 1.15 -9.21
N TYR A 28 -8.93 -0.02 -9.77
CA TYR A 28 -7.73 -0.36 -10.53
C TYR A 28 -8.13 -0.82 -11.93
N GLU A 29 -7.41 -0.32 -12.92
CA GLU A 29 -7.33 -0.87 -14.27
C GLU A 29 -5.87 -1.34 -14.43
N ILE A 30 -5.66 -2.63 -14.68
CA ILE A 30 -4.31 -3.22 -14.78
C ILE A 30 -4.24 -4.08 -16.04
N ASP A 31 -3.26 -3.77 -16.89
CA ASP A 31 -2.85 -4.61 -18.02
C ASP A 31 -1.47 -5.18 -17.70
N ALA A 32 -1.35 -6.50 -17.68
CA ALA A 32 -0.12 -7.17 -17.29
C ALA A 32 0.24 -8.32 -18.25
N ARG A 33 1.55 -8.51 -18.46
CA ARG A 33 2.11 -9.58 -19.27
C ARG A 33 3.24 -10.27 -18.53
N LEU A 34 3.17 -11.60 -18.47
CA LEU A 34 4.25 -12.44 -17.96
C LEU A 34 5.21 -12.81 -19.09
N ASP A 35 6.50 -12.54 -18.88
CA ASP A 35 7.58 -13.13 -19.66
C ASP A 35 8.06 -14.40 -18.95
N GLU A 36 7.51 -15.56 -19.34
CA GLU A 36 7.79 -16.84 -18.66
C GLU A 36 9.28 -17.21 -18.56
N PRO A 37 10.13 -17.00 -19.59
CA PRO A 37 11.57 -17.29 -19.51
C PRO A 37 12.30 -16.52 -18.40
N SER A 38 12.02 -15.22 -18.25
CA SER A 38 12.64 -14.40 -17.19
C SER A 38 11.89 -14.46 -15.86
N GLY A 39 10.63 -14.89 -15.89
CA GLY A 39 9.70 -14.85 -14.76
C GLY A 39 9.22 -13.45 -14.39
N VAL A 40 9.50 -12.45 -15.23
CA VAL A 40 9.15 -11.04 -14.98
C VAL A 40 7.73 -10.77 -15.48
N LEU A 41 6.90 -10.26 -14.58
CA LEU A 41 5.59 -9.71 -14.87
C LEU A 41 5.75 -8.20 -15.04
N SER A 42 5.40 -7.67 -16.21
CA SER A 42 5.38 -6.24 -16.48
C SER A 42 3.95 -5.78 -16.68
N GLY A 43 3.63 -4.54 -16.28
CA GLY A 43 2.30 -4.02 -16.49
C GLY A 43 2.20 -2.51 -16.43
N THR A 44 1.07 -2.03 -16.93
CA THR A 44 0.60 -0.66 -16.78
C THR A 44 -0.59 -0.66 -15.83
N GLN A 45 -0.69 0.36 -15.00
CA GLN A 45 -1.77 0.46 -14.02
C GLN A 45 -2.32 1.89 -13.95
N ARG A 46 -3.64 1.99 -13.97
CA ARG A 46 -4.37 3.19 -13.58
C ARG A 46 -5.11 2.96 -12.28
N ILE A 47 -4.90 3.84 -11.32
CA ILE A 47 -5.61 3.87 -10.04
C ILE A 47 -6.50 5.09 -10.01
N ARG A 48 -7.79 4.90 -9.71
CA ARG A 48 -8.71 5.98 -9.34
C ARG A 48 -8.94 5.92 -7.84
N TYR A 49 -8.59 6.98 -7.14
CA TYR A 49 -8.68 7.08 -5.69
C TYR A 49 -9.63 8.21 -5.31
N ALA A 50 -10.66 7.94 -4.51
CA ALA A 50 -11.52 8.97 -3.93
C ALA A 50 -11.22 9.11 -2.44
N ASN A 51 -10.95 10.34 -2.01
CA ASN A 51 -10.64 10.66 -0.63
C ASN A 51 -11.92 10.83 0.19
N ASN A 52 -12.31 9.78 0.90
CA ASN A 52 -13.47 9.80 1.79
C ASN A 52 -13.10 10.13 3.25
N SER A 53 -11.84 10.45 3.54
CA SER A 53 -11.44 10.87 4.89
C SER A 53 -11.84 12.33 5.14
N PRO A 54 -11.88 12.76 6.42
CA PRO A 54 -12.03 14.19 6.76
C PRO A 54 -10.76 15.01 6.52
N ASP A 55 -9.66 14.37 6.08
CA ASP A 55 -8.35 15.01 5.95
C ASP A 55 -8.10 15.49 4.52
N THR A 56 -7.31 16.55 4.39
CA THR A 56 -6.69 16.90 3.10
C THR A 56 -5.37 16.16 2.95
N LEU A 57 -5.27 15.29 1.94
CA LEU A 57 -4.07 14.48 1.72
C LEU A 57 -3.02 15.29 0.95
N ALA A 58 -1.75 15.20 1.38
CA ALA A 58 -0.60 15.80 0.68
C ALA A 58 0.29 14.75 -0.01
N THR A 59 0.09 13.48 0.31
CA THR A 59 0.90 12.36 -0.19
C THR A 59 0.02 11.20 -0.60
N PHE A 60 0.59 10.28 -1.38
CA PHE A 60 -0.03 9.03 -1.80
C PHE A 60 0.96 7.89 -1.64
N SER A 61 0.56 6.80 -0.99
CA SER A 61 1.46 5.70 -0.66
C SER A 61 0.98 4.38 -1.24
N LEU A 62 1.93 3.58 -1.76
CA LEU A 62 1.73 2.24 -2.26
C LEU A 62 2.63 1.25 -1.52
N HIS A 63 2.15 0.03 -1.36
CA HIS A 63 2.95 -1.13 -1.01
C HIS A 63 3.49 -1.82 -2.28
N LEU A 64 4.76 -2.20 -2.21
CA LEU A 64 5.49 -3.01 -3.18
C LEU A 64 5.90 -4.32 -2.51
N TYR A 65 4.91 -5.16 -2.16
CA TYR A 65 5.07 -6.26 -1.21
C TYR A 65 6.15 -7.27 -1.58
N LEU A 66 6.38 -7.52 -2.87
CA LEU A 66 7.42 -8.46 -3.30
C LEU A 66 8.83 -8.04 -2.86
N ASN A 67 9.06 -6.75 -2.61
CA ASN A 67 10.33 -6.26 -2.07
C ASN A 67 10.65 -6.81 -0.67
N ALA A 68 9.68 -7.41 0.02
CA ALA A 68 9.92 -8.10 1.28
C ALA A 68 10.73 -9.39 1.10
N PHE A 69 10.74 -10.01 -0.07
CA PHE A 69 11.39 -11.30 -0.32
C PHE A 69 12.71 -11.13 -1.06
N ARG A 70 13.52 -10.17 -0.62
CA ARG A 70 14.84 -9.86 -1.16
C ARG A 70 15.86 -9.54 -0.05
N PRO A 71 17.16 -9.59 -0.35
CA PRO A 71 18.19 -9.19 0.61
C PRO A 71 18.00 -7.77 1.14
N GLY A 72 18.22 -7.58 2.44
CA GLY A 72 18.12 -6.27 3.12
C GLY A 72 16.70 -5.73 3.29
N SER A 73 15.67 -6.54 3.03
CA SER A 73 14.30 -6.21 3.44
C SER A 73 14.14 -6.42 4.94
N ARG A 74 13.19 -5.72 5.56
CA ARG A 74 12.89 -5.91 6.98
C ARG A 74 12.41 -7.33 7.30
N TRP A 75 11.67 -7.97 6.39
CA TRP A 75 11.32 -9.38 6.56
C TRP A 75 12.59 -10.24 6.59
N SER A 76 13.48 -10.06 5.61
CA SER A 76 14.71 -10.83 5.50
C SER A 76 15.61 -10.66 6.73
N ASP A 77 15.64 -9.46 7.29
CA ASP A 77 16.37 -9.15 8.52
C ASP A 77 15.77 -9.82 9.75
N VAL A 78 14.43 -9.83 9.90
CA VAL A 78 13.75 -10.58 10.97
C VAL A 78 14.05 -12.08 10.86
N ASP A 79 13.90 -12.66 9.66
CA ASP A 79 14.23 -14.06 9.42
C ASP A 79 15.69 -14.37 9.82
N SER A 80 16.63 -13.48 9.44
CA SER A 80 18.05 -13.67 9.73
C SER A 80 18.38 -13.56 11.22
N ALA A 81 17.71 -12.66 11.95
CA ALA A 81 17.84 -12.54 13.40
C ALA A 81 17.38 -13.81 14.14
N GLU A 82 16.45 -14.56 13.54
CA GLU A 82 16.01 -15.88 14.02
C GLU A 82 16.87 -17.05 13.49
N GLY A 83 18.00 -16.77 12.86
CA GLY A 83 18.88 -17.79 12.27
C GLY A 83 18.37 -18.40 10.96
N ARG A 84 17.32 -17.83 10.35
CA ARG A 84 16.72 -18.32 9.10
C ARG A 84 17.24 -17.51 7.91
N ARG A 85 18.13 -18.08 7.12
CA ARG A 85 18.73 -17.43 5.95
C ARG A 85 17.89 -17.57 4.67
N ARG A 86 16.63 -17.12 4.69
CA ARG A 86 15.69 -17.37 3.57
C ARG A 86 15.91 -16.47 2.36
N PHE A 87 16.09 -15.16 2.58
CA PHE A 87 16.14 -14.17 1.49
C PHE A 87 17.48 -13.44 1.41
N ASN A 88 18.20 -13.26 2.52
CA ASN A 88 19.46 -12.50 2.55
C ASN A 88 20.59 -13.12 1.72
N ASP A 89 20.53 -14.41 1.42
CA ASP A 89 21.53 -15.10 0.60
C ASP A 89 21.14 -15.26 -0.87
N LEU A 90 19.94 -14.84 -1.24
CA LEU A 90 19.48 -14.89 -2.63
C LEU A 90 20.25 -13.86 -3.47
N ARG A 91 20.54 -14.24 -4.71
CA ARG A 91 21.16 -13.37 -5.72
C ARG A 91 20.17 -13.13 -6.85
N ASP A 92 20.48 -12.24 -7.77
CA ASP A 92 19.70 -12.18 -9.01
C ASP A 92 19.95 -13.49 -9.82
N PRO A 93 18.92 -14.14 -10.38
CA PRO A 93 17.52 -13.72 -10.49
C PRO A 93 16.58 -14.30 -9.40
N ASP A 94 17.11 -14.87 -8.32
CA ASP A 94 16.38 -15.66 -7.34
C ASP A 94 15.55 -14.87 -6.33
N TYR A 95 15.90 -13.63 -6.01
CA TYR A 95 15.09 -12.79 -5.12
C TYR A 95 13.88 -12.18 -5.83
N ALA A 96 12.88 -11.81 -5.04
CA ALA A 96 11.68 -11.14 -5.55
C ALA A 96 11.88 -9.62 -5.63
N PHE A 97 11.17 -8.97 -6.54
CA PHE A 97 11.10 -7.52 -6.58
C PHE A 97 9.74 -7.03 -7.05
N ASN A 98 9.45 -5.77 -6.76
CA ASN A 98 8.44 -4.98 -7.43
C ASN A 98 8.91 -3.53 -7.55
N HIS A 99 8.99 -2.99 -8.76
CA HIS A 99 9.37 -1.60 -9.01
C HIS A 99 8.25 -0.84 -9.71
N VAL A 100 8.29 0.49 -9.53
CA VAL A 100 7.41 1.45 -10.19
C VAL A 100 8.23 2.38 -11.05
N ARG A 101 7.73 2.71 -12.23
CA ARG A 101 8.36 3.60 -13.22
C ARG A 101 7.30 4.49 -13.87
N ASN A 102 7.73 5.60 -14.46
CA ASN A 102 6.88 6.52 -15.23
C ASN A 102 5.61 6.98 -14.50
N VAL A 103 5.68 7.16 -13.16
CA VAL A 103 4.52 7.48 -12.34
C VAL A 103 4.03 8.90 -12.62
N ARG A 104 2.75 9.03 -12.94
CA ARG A 104 2.03 10.29 -13.06
C ARG A 104 0.86 10.34 -12.10
N ILE A 105 0.74 11.40 -11.34
CA ILE A 105 -0.41 11.66 -10.48
C ILE A 105 -1.10 12.92 -10.98
N MET A 106 -2.42 12.84 -11.21
CA MET A 106 -3.19 13.95 -11.80
C MET A 106 -2.55 14.48 -13.10
N GLY A 107 -2.03 13.56 -13.93
CA GLY A 107 -1.37 13.86 -15.20
C GLY A 107 0.06 14.42 -15.09
N ARG A 108 0.57 14.70 -13.88
CA ARG A 108 1.92 15.26 -13.67
C ARG A 108 2.92 14.17 -13.25
N PRO A 109 4.13 14.13 -13.85
CA PRO A 109 5.19 13.24 -13.39
C PRO A 109 5.55 13.50 -11.93
N VAL A 110 5.74 12.43 -11.15
CA VAL A 110 6.15 12.49 -9.74
C VAL A 110 7.31 11.54 -9.49
N GLN A 111 8.12 11.84 -8.46
CA GLN A 111 9.25 11.00 -8.08
C GLN A 111 8.89 10.13 -6.86
N PRO A 112 9.34 8.86 -6.84
CA PRO A 112 9.14 7.98 -5.70
C PRO A 112 10.05 8.36 -4.53
N VAL A 113 9.51 8.32 -3.32
CA VAL A 113 10.25 8.39 -2.06
C VAL A 113 10.08 7.08 -1.32
N TYR A 114 11.18 6.45 -0.91
CA TYR A 114 11.17 5.18 -0.17
C TYR A 114 11.49 5.45 1.31
N PRO A 115 10.48 5.71 2.17
CA PRO A 115 10.72 6.16 3.55
C PRO A 115 11.47 5.14 4.41
N LEU A 116 11.44 3.86 4.03
CA LEU A 116 12.06 2.76 4.78
C LEU A 116 13.17 2.08 3.97
N ALA A 117 13.82 2.77 3.03
CA ALA A 117 14.96 2.22 2.31
C ALA A 117 16.01 1.64 3.30
N PRO A 118 16.64 0.49 2.99
CA PRO A 118 16.60 -0.26 1.72
C PRO A 118 15.46 -1.29 1.63
N ASP A 119 14.50 -1.34 2.54
CA ASP A 119 13.38 -2.31 2.48
C ASP A 119 12.51 -2.11 1.24
N SER A 120 12.20 -0.85 0.92
CA SER A 120 11.38 -0.41 -0.23
C SER A 120 10.07 -1.18 -0.43
N THR A 121 9.48 -1.78 0.61
CA THR A 121 8.13 -2.36 0.51
C THR A 121 7.04 -1.29 0.52
N ILE A 122 7.41 -0.02 0.75
CA ILE A 122 6.54 1.15 0.69
C ILE A 122 7.20 2.19 -0.19
N VAL A 123 6.41 2.76 -1.09
CA VAL A 123 6.76 3.95 -1.88
C VAL A 123 5.72 5.03 -1.63
N ARG A 124 6.21 6.26 -1.43
CA ARG A 124 5.40 7.46 -1.21
C ARG A 124 5.65 8.45 -2.34
N PHE A 125 4.59 9.15 -2.75
CA PHE A 125 4.64 10.25 -3.69
C PHE A 125 4.08 11.51 -3.05
N VAL A 126 4.73 12.65 -3.28
CA VAL A 126 4.15 13.96 -2.96
C VAL A 126 3.12 14.29 -4.03
N LEU A 127 1.91 14.69 -3.60
CA LEU A 127 0.86 15.04 -4.54
C LEU A 127 1.16 16.39 -5.21
N PRO A 128 0.94 16.52 -6.54
CA PRO A 128 1.13 17.80 -7.23
C PRO A 128 0.22 18.94 -6.73
N ARG A 129 -0.91 18.59 -6.11
CA ARG A 129 -1.78 19.49 -5.35
C ARG A 129 -2.39 18.71 -4.18
N PRO A 130 -2.75 19.35 -3.05
CA PRO A 130 -3.48 18.68 -1.99
C PRO A 130 -4.81 18.09 -2.51
N LEU A 131 -5.20 16.94 -1.95
CA LEU A 131 -6.45 16.25 -2.25
C LEU A 131 -7.43 16.43 -1.08
N PRO A 132 -8.38 17.36 -1.15
CA PRO A 132 -9.32 17.62 -0.07
C PRO A 132 -10.33 16.46 0.12
N PRO A 133 -11.07 16.44 1.25
CA PRO A 133 -12.18 15.51 1.46
C PRO A 133 -13.20 15.56 0.31
N GLY A 134 -13.67 14.39 -0.13
CA GLY A 134 -14.65 14.22 -1.19
C GLY A 134 -14.09 14.32 -2.61
N ASP A 135 -12.84 14.75 -2.80
CA ASP A 135 -12.21 14.83 -4.13
C ASP A 135 -11.58 13.48 -4.54
N SER A 136 -11.17 13.38 -5.80
CA SER A 136 -10.51 12.19 -6.35
C SER A 136 -9.26 12.52 -7.15
N LEU A 137 -8.38 11.53 -7.28
CA LEU A 137 -7.21 11.59 -8.15
C LEU A 137 -7.10 10.36 -9.03
N THR A 138 -6.30 10.50 -10.08
CA THR A 138 -5.84 9.38 -10.91
C THR A 138 -4.33 9.25 -10.79
N VAL A 139 -3.86 8.00 -10.72
CA VAL A 139 -2.44 7.64 -10.81
C VAL A 139 -2.25 6.70 -11.99
N ASP A 140 -1.39 7.05 -12.93
CA ASP A 140 -0.96 6.19 -14.03
C ASP A 140 0.51 5.80 -13.79
N MET A 141 0.86 4.53 -13.98
CA MET A 141 2.24 4.06 -13.81
C MET A 141 2.54 2.81 -14.63
N ASP A 142 3.82 2.61 -14.89
CA ASP A 142 4.37 1.32 -15.32
C ASP A 142 5.00 0.62 -14.11
N TRP A 143 5.00 -0.70 -14.11
CA TRP A 143 5.65 -1.49 -13.06
C TRP A 143 6.17 -2.82 -13.60
N ASP A 144 7.14 -3.38 -12.88
CA ASP A 144 7.56 -4.76 -13.04
C ASP A 144 7.63 -5.47 -11.69
N ALA A 145 7.49 -6.79 -11.75
CA ALA A 145 7.48 -7.67 -10.60
C ALA A 145 8.07 -9.02 -10.96
N ARG A 146 8.78 -9.63 -10.02
CA ARG A 146 9.22 -11.03 -10.13
C ARG A 146 9.14 -11.69 -8.76
N PRO A 147 8.52 -12.86 -8.63
CA PRO A 147 8.56 -13.64 -7.40
C PRO A 147 9.93 -14.33 -7.21
N SER A 148 10.29 -14.63 -5.97
CA SER A 148 11.54 -15.33 -5.66
C SER A 148 11.44 -16.82 -5.95
N THR A 149 12.58 -17.49 -6.08
CA THR A 149 12.61 -18.96 -6.16
C THR A 149 12.37 -19.63 -4.80
N THR A 150 12.54 -18.90 -3.70
CA THR A 150 12.13 -19.36 -2.36
C THR A 150 10.63 -19.14 -2.14
N PRO A 151 9.82 -20.19 -1.91
CA PRO A 151 8.39 -20.02 -1.72
C PRO A 151 8.08 -19.46 -0.33
N ARG A 152 7.39 -18.32 -0.30
CA ARG A 152 6.58 -17.87 0.83
C ARG A 152 5.22 -17.46 0.32
N ARG A 153 4.66 -16.31 0.72
CA ARG A 153 3.37 -15.80 0.21
C ARG A 153 3.36 -15.50 -1.30
N GLN A 154 4.37 -15.97 -2.02
CA GLN A 154 4.69 -15.84 -3.44
C GLN A 154 5.81 -16.84 -3.75
N GLY A 155 6.03 -17.18 -5.01
CA GLY A 155 7.19 -17.96 -5.41
C GLY A 155 7.19 -18.36 -6.88
N ARG A 156 8.33 -18.82 -7.39
CA ARG A 156 8.43 -19.41 -8.73
C ARG A 156 9.34 -20.64 -8.77
N GLN A 157 8.99 -21.59 -9.63
CA GLN A 157 9.82 -22.75 -9.93
C GLN A 157 9.56 -23.22 -11.36
N GLY A 158 10.58 -23.14 -12.23
CA GLY A 158 10.41 -23.42 -13.66
C GLY A 158 9.30 -22.54 -14.26
N ARG A 159 8.25 -23.16 -14.80
CA ARG A 159 7.07 -22.47 -15.36
C ARG A 159 5.89 -22.35 -14.39
N ARG A 160 6.11 -22.57 -13.09
CA ARG A 160 5.09 -22.48 -12.04
C ARG A 160 5.30 -21.18 -11.26
N PHE A 161 4.21 -20.44 -11.05
CA PHE A 161 4.23 -19.14 -10.40
C PHE A 161 3.09 -19.02 -9.39
N ASP A 162 3.43 -18.52 -8.21
CA ASP A 162 2.49 -18.01 -7.22
C ASP A 162 2.72 -16.52 -7.07
N PHE A 163 1.74 -15.74 -7.56
CA PHE A 163 1.74 -14.29 -7.59
C PHE A 163 0.75 -13.74 -6.57
N ALA A 164 1.02 -13.82 -5.28
CA ALA A 164 0.29 -12.96 -4.33
C ALA A 164 0.94 -11.58 -4.27
N GLN A 165 0.11 -10.53 -4.16
CA GLN A 165 0.57 -9.14 -4.04
C GLN A 165 1.54 -8.69 -5.15
N TRP A 166 1.26 -9.11 -6.38
CA TRP A 166 2.16 -9.00 -7.54
C TRP A 166 2.22 -7.61 -8.20
N TYR A 167 1.41 -6.66 -7.74
CA TYR A 167 1.29 -5.32 -8.30
C TYR A 167 1.40 -4.25 -7.19
N PRO A 168 1.78 -3.00 -7.53
CA PRO A 168 1.76 -1.88 -6.60
C PRO A 168 0.36 -1.63 -6.04
N LYS A 169 0.18 -1.78 -4.73
CA LYS A 169 -1.13 -1.70 -4.07
C LYS A 169 -1.23 -0.48 -3.17
N VAL A 170 -2.30 0.30 -3.28
CA VAL A 170 -2.55 1.46 -2.41
C VAL A 170 -2.48 1.06 -0.93
N GLY A 171 -1.66 1.79 -0.17
CA GLY A 171 -1.62 1.68 1.28
C GLY A 171 -2.95 2.10 1.88
N VAL A 172 -3.39 1.44 2.94
CA VAL A 172 -4.62 1.85 3.62
C VAL A 172 -4.41 3.26 4.19
N TYR A 173 -5.33 4.18 3.94
CA TYR A 173 -5.40 5.43 4.69
C TYR A 173 -6.55 5.29 5.69
N ASP A 174 -6.28 5.41 6.98
CA ASP A 174 -7.26 5.34 8.07
C ASP A 174 -7.09 6.50 9.05
N ARG A 175 -7.73 6.44 10.23
CA ARG A 175 -7.64 7.48 11.27
C ARG A 175 -6.21 7.74 11.79
N TYR A 176 -5.27 6.84 11.51
CA TYR A 176 -3.85 6.97 11.85
C TYR A 176 -2.99 7.43 10.66
N GLY A 177 -3.62 7.80 9.54
CA GLY A 177 -2.95 8.20 8.31
C GLY A 177 -2.66 7.02 7.38
N TRP A 178 -1.63 7.16 6.54
CA TRP A 178 -1.18 6.09 5.66
C TRP A 178 -0.58 4.93 6.46
N ALA A 179 -1.05 3.71 6.19
CA ALA A 179 -0.54 2.47 6.76
C ALA A 179 0.80 2.09 6.14
N GLU A 180 1.85 2.80 6.51
CA GLU A 180 3.21 2.59 6.01
C GLU A 180 3.98 1.59 6.89
N ARG A 181 3.36 0.42 7.12
CA ARG A 181 4.00 -0.69 7.81
C ARG A 181 4.64 -1.64 6.81
N PRO A 182 5.94 -1.99 6.98
CA PRO A 182 6.56 -3.04 6.19
C PRO A 182 5.82 -4.36 6.31
N LEU A 183 6.04 -5.23 5.33
CA LEU A 183 5.60 -6.61 5.42
C LEU A 183 6.54 -7.39 6.35
N PHE A 184 5.99 -7.99 7.40
CA PHE A 184 6.70 -8.85 8.34
C PHE A 184 6.24 -10.31 8.21
N PRO A 185 7.10 -11.28 8.61
CA PRO A 185 6.66 -12.66 8.80
C PRO A 185 5.49 -12.73 9.79
N ALA A 186 4.60 -13.71 9.57
CA ALA A 186 3.53 -14.03 10.50
C ALA A 186 4.07 -14.86 11.68
#